data_AF-X0JR79-F1
#
_entry.id   AF-X0JR79-F1
#
_cell.length_a   1.000
_cell.length_b   1.000
_cell.length_c   1.000
_cell.angle_alpha   90.00
_cell.angle_beta   90.00
_cell.angle_gamma   90.00
#
_symmetry.space_group_name_H-M   'P 1'
#
loop_
_entity.id
_entity.type
_entity.pdbx_description
1 polymer ?
#
loop_
_entity_poly.entity_id
_entity_poly.type
_entity_poly.pdbx_seq_one_letter_code
_entity_poly.pdbx_strand_id
1 'polypeptide(L)'
;MAAVSSVVMVGNPYRTPGRLSNYDSQGHHENRTAYGLYAVHSLQSNDSILTFNDGLDRSGKVADICLENDIVCSFGPNCKCQLASDHLSYDLMKPVQDRIFDHVISRL
;
A
#
# COMPACT_ATOMS: atom_id res chain seq x y z
N MET A 1 20.86 7.14 12.25
CA MET A 1 19.66 6.40 11.76
C MET A 1 19.67 6.46 10.24
N ALA A 2 19.39 5.40 9.51
CA ALA A 2 18.37 4.41 9.84
C ALA A 2 18.83 3.00 9.51
N ALA A 3 18.74 2.12 10.51
CA ALA A 3 18.93 0.67 10.37
C ALA A 3 17.95 0.04 9.36
N VAL A 4 16.89 0.75 8.98
CA VAL A 4 15.93 0.33 7.96
C VAL A 4 16.37 0.85 6.60
N SER A 5 16.73 -0.08 5.73
CA SER A 5 17.12 0.17 4.34
C SER A 5 15.93 0.16 3.37
N SER A 6 14.93 -0.68 3.63
CA SER A 6 13.75 -0.85 2.77
C SER A 6 12.53 -1.28 3.58
N VAL A 7 11.35 -0.82 3.17
CA VAL A 7 10.05 -1.25 3.69
C VAL A 7 9.16 -1.56 2.49
N VAL A 8 8.56 -2.75 2.50
CA VAL A 8 7.59 -3.17 1.50
C VAL A 8 6.30 -3.52 2.21
N MET A 9 5.19 -2.99 1.73
CA MET A 9 3.84 -3.30 2.20
C MET A 9 3.01 -3.71 0.99
N VAL A 10 2.21 -4.76 1.17
CA VAL A 10 1.24 -5.24 0.18
C VAL A 10 -0.12 -5.33 0.87
N GLY A 11 -1.18 -4.87 0.20
CA GLY A 11 -2.54 -4.96 0.77
C GLY A 11 -2.69 -4.21 2.10
N ASN A 12 -1.96 -3.11 2.30
CA ASN A 12 -1.93 -2.36 3.56
C ASN A 12 -3.33 -1.83 3.96
N PRO A 13 -3.95 -2.31 5.06
CA PRO A 13 -5.27 -1.84 5.50
C PRO A 13 -5.26 -0.40 6.01
N TYR A 14 -4.09 0.18 6.27
CA TYR A 14 -3.91 1.57 6.69
C TYR A 14 -3.43 2.49 5.56
N ARG A 15 -3.50 2.05 4.30
CA ARG A 15 -3.08 2.85 3.14
C ARG A 15 -3.81 4.20 3.12
N THR A 16 -3.05 5.26 2.91
CA THR A 16 -3.55 6.63 2.77
C THR A 16 -3.29 7.15 1.36
N PRO A 17 -4.24 7.84 0.71
CA PRO A 17 -4.05 8.40 -0.62
C PRO A 17 -2.99 9.52 -0.63
N GLY A 18 -2.36 9.73 -1.79
CA GLY A 18 -1.41 10.83 -2.00
C GLY A 18 0.01 10.63 -1.47
N ARG A 19 0.35 9.43 -0.96
CA ARG A 19 1.74 9.09 -0.57
C ARG A 19 2.60 8.84 -1.80
N LEU A 20 3.86 9.28 -1.75
CA LEU A 20 4.82 9.03 -2.84
C LEU A 20 5.18 7.54 -2.95
N SER A 21 5.13 6.81 -1.84
CA SER A 21 5.38 5.38 -1.80
C SER A 21 4.27 4.50 -2.35
N ASN A 22 3.13 5.07 -2.77
CA ASN A 22 1.99 4.30 -3.25
C ASN A 22 2.17 3.87 -4.71
N TYR A 23 2.15 2.55 -4.92
CA TYR A 23 2.25 1.92 -6.23
C TYR A 23 1.05 1.02 -6.54
N ASP A 24 0.73 0.92 -7.83
CA ASP A 24 -0.15 -0.11 -8.39
C ASP A 24 0.60 -1.43 -8.64
N SER A 25 -0.07 -2.42 -9.22
CA SER A 25 0.52 -3.74 -9.52
C SER A 25 1.62 -3.71 -10.59
N GLN A 26 1.69 -2.65 -11.40
CA GLN A 26 2.66 -2.47 -12.48
C GLN A 26 3.83 -1.57 -12.05
N GLY A 27 3.80 -1.07 -10.81
CA GLY A 27 4.82 -0.17 -10.27
C GLY A 27 4.62 1.29 -10.68
N HIS A 28 3.47 1.67 -11.23
CA HIS A 28 3.15 3.07 -11.46
C HIS A 28 2.73 3.73 -10.14
N HIS A 29 3.03 5.03 -10.02
CA HIS A 29 2.53 5.81 -8.91
C HIS A 29 1.01 5.90 -8.97
N GLU A 30 0.39 5.72 -7.82
CA GLU A 30 -1.05 5.61 -7.73
C GLU A 30 -1.73 6.92 -7.34
N ASN A 31 -2.73 7.31 -8.13
CA ASN A 31 -3.55 8.51 -7.91
C ASN A 31 -4.93 8.21 -7.31
N ARG A 32 -5.18 6.98 -6.86
CA ARG A 32 -6.44 6.62 -6.20
C ARG A 32 -6.62 7.47 -4.93
N THR A 33 -7.84 7.93 -4.70
CA THR A 33 -8.23 8.74 -3.52
C THR A 33 -8.83 7.89 -2.39
N ALA A 34 -8.92 6.57 -2.59
CA ALA A 34 -9.45 5.64 -1.60
C ALA A 34 -8.45 5.41 -0.46
N TYR A 35 -9.00 5.18 0.74
CA TYR A 35 -8.27 4.80 1.94
C TYR A 35 -8.36 3.28 2.13
N GLY A 36 -7.40 2.70 2.84
CA GLY A 36 -7.52 1.31 3.31
C GLY A 36 -8.64 1.16 4.34
N LEU A 37 -9.14 -0.07 4.49
CA LEU A 37 -10.28 -0.42 5.35
C LEU A 37 -10.11 0.08 6.79
N TYR A 38 -8.93 -0.12 7.39
CA TYR A 38 -8.68 0.29 8.78
C TYR A 38 -8.38 1.79 8.89
N ALA A 39 -7.82 2.42 7.85
CA ALA A 39 -7.73 3.87 7.78
C ALA A 39 -9.13 4.52 7.79
N VAL A 40 -10.10 3.95 7.06
CA VAL A 40 -11.50 4.41 7.09
C VAL A 40 -12.11 4.24 8.47
N HIS A 41 -11.95 3.10 9.13
CA HIS A 41 -12.45 2.90 10.50
C HIS A 41 -11.83 3.88 11.51
N SER A 42 -10.53 4.19 11.37
CA SER A 42 -9.85 5.17 12.23
C SER A 42 -10.45 6.57 12.03
N LEU A 43 -10.66 6.98 10.78
CA LEU A 43 -11.30 8.26 10.45
C LEU A 43 -12.74 8.35 11.00
N GLN A 44 -13.51 7.27 10.90
CA GLN A 44 -14.87 7.21 11.43
C GLN A 44 -14.93 7.26 12.96
N SER A 45 -13.89 6.74 13.62
CA SER A 45 -13.78 6.72 15.08
C SER A 45 -13.10 7.98 15.65
N ASN A 46 -12.69 8.93 14.79
CA ASN A 46 -11.85 10.08 15.14
C ASN A 46 -10.50 9.71 15.79
N ASP A 47 -9.98 8.52 15.48
CA ASP A 47 -8.66 8.07 15.91
C ASP A 47 -7.57 8.46 14.89
N SER A 48 -6.33 8.52 15.36
CA SER A 48 -5.19 8.71 14.47
C SER A 48 -4.98 7.49 13.58
N ILE A 49 -4.85 7.70 12.27
CA ILE A 49 -4.47 6.63 11.34
C ILE A 49 -3.04 6.17 11.66
N LEU A 50 -2.86 4.86 11.86
CA LEU A 50 -1.52 4.26 11.94
C LEU A 50 -0.80 4.44 10.60
N THR A 51 0.22 5.28 10.56
CA THR A 51 0.96 5.60 9.33
C THR A 51 2.41 5.95 9.66
N PHE A 52 3.24 6.00 8.62
CA PHE A 52 4.63 6.49 8.72
C PHE A 52 4.69 8.00 8.43
N ASN A 53 5.77 8.63 8.88
CA ASN A 53 5.96 10.07 8.68
C ASN A 53 6.37 10.41 7.23
N ASP A 54 6.17 11.67 6.84
CA ASP A 54 6.46 12.17 5.49
C ASP A 54 7.95 12.08 5.12
N GLY A 55 8.84 12.09 6.11
CA GLY A 55 10.27 11.91 5.89
C GLY A 55 10.58 10.52 5.35
N LEU A 56 9.93 9.48 5.91
CA LEU A 56 10.07 8.11 5.45
C LEU A 56 9.41 7.90 4.08
N ASP A 57 8.26 8.53 3.83
CA ASP A 57 7.60 8.55 2.50
C ASP A 57 8.53 9.11 1.41
N ARG A 58 9.08 10.31 1.65
CA ARG A 58 9.97 11.01 0.71
C ARG A 58 11.37 10.40 0.59
N SER A 59 11.74 9.50 1.51
CA SER A 59 13.06 8.85 1.47
C SER A 59 13.20 7.85 0.32
N GLY A 60 12.09 7.46 -0.31
CA GLY A 60 12.08 6.41 -1.32
C GLY A 60 12.29 5.00 -0.75
N LYS A 61 12.39 4.82 0.57
CA LYS A 61 12.58 3.51 1.21
C LYS A 61 11.32 2.65 1.26
N VAL A 62 10.15 3.28 1.16
CA VAL A 62 8.85 2.61 1.26
C VAL A 62 8.31 2.31 -0.14
N ALA A 63 7.84 1.09 -0.33
CA ALA A 63 6.93 0.72 -1.40
C ALA A 63 5.65 0.15 -0.77
N ASP A 64 4.55 0.87 -0.90
CA ASP A 64 3.22 0.44 -0.51
C ASP A 64 2.47 0.04 -1.80
N ILE A 65 2.24 -1.25 -2.00
CA ILE A 65 1.66 -1.79 -3.22
C ILE A 65 0.21 -2.19 -2.94
N CYS A 66 -0.71 -1.71 -3.77
CA CYS A 66 -2.13 -2.04 -3.69
C CYS A 66 -2.63 -2.49 -5.06
N LEU A 67 -3.20 -3.67 -5.15
CA LEU A 67 -3.84 -4.13 -6.38
C LEU A 67 -5.13 -3.37 -6.67
N GLU A 68 -5.57 -3.39 -7.92
CA GLU A 68 -6.67 -2.55 -8.40
C GLU A 68 -7.97 -2.85 -7.65
N ASN A 69 -8.30 -4.13 -7.43
CA ASN A 69 -9.55 -4.53 -6.78
C ASN A 69 -9.37 -4.87 -5.30
N ASP A 70 -8.18 -4.71 -4.72
CA ASP A 70 -7.97 -5.01 -3.30
C ASP A 70 -8.68 -3.98 -2.39
N ILE A 71 -9.86 -4.37 -1.91
CA ILE A 71 -10.69 -3.56 -1.01
C ILE A 71 -10.11 -3.36 0.39
N VAL A 72 -9.06 -4.11 0.77
CA VAL A 72 -8.41 -3.95 2.07
C VAL A 72 -7.54 -2.70 2.04
N CYS A 73 -6.76 -2.48 0.97
CA CYS A 73 -5.91 -1.30 0.82
C CYS A 73 -6.58 -0.14 0.07
N SER A 74 -7.64 -0.40 -0.69
CA SER A 74 -8.44 0.61 -1.39
C SER A 74 -9.92 0.35 -1.16
N PHE A 75 -10.41 0.70 0.02
CA PHE A 75 -11.78 0.43 0.42
C PHE A 75 -12.81 1.17 -0.45
N GLY A 76 -13.65 0.40 -1.14
CA GLY A 76 -14.81 0.88 -1.87
C GLY A 76 -16.10 0.50 -1.15
N PRO A 77 -16.79 1.42 -0.46
CA PRO A 77 -18.01 1.10 0.32
C PRO A 77 -19.17 0.59 -0.55
N ASN A 78 -19.13 0.88 -1.85
CA ASN A 78 -20.14 0.45 -2.83
C ASN A 78 -19.80 -0.91 -3.49
N CYS A 79 -18.65 -1.51 -3.17
CA CYS A 79 -18.25 -2.82 -3.71
C CYS A 79 -19.06 -3.91 -2.98
N LYS A 80 -19.89 -4.68 -3.68
CA LYS A 80 -20.56 -5.87 -3.13
C LYS A 80 -19.63 -7.08 -3.01
N CYS A 81 -18.35 -6.83 -2.87
CA CYS A 81 -17.27 -7.79 -3.08
C CYS A 81 -16.99 -8.50 -1.75
N GLN A 82 -17.25 -9.81 -1.66
CA GLN A 82 -16.64 -10.64 -0.62
C GLN A 82 -15.14 -10.65 -0.89
N LEU A 83 -14.31 -10.23 0.08
CA LEU A 83 -12.83 -10.22 0.08
C LEU A 83 -12.22 -10.34 -1.33
N ALA A 84 -11.85 -9.20 -1.91
CA ALA A 84 -11.37 -9.19 -3.29
C ALA A 84 -10.20 -10.17 -3.48
N SER A 85 -10.34 -11.07 -4.45
CA SER A 85 -9.32 -12.08 -4.83
C SER A 85 -7.92 -11.48 -4.89
N ASP A 86 -7.82 -10.24 -5.35
CA ASP A 86 -6.58 -9.46 -5.41
C ASP A 86 -5.84 -9.42 -4.06
N HIS A 87 -6.53 -9.25 -2.93
CA HIS A 87 -5.88 -9.24 -1.62
C HIS A 87 -5.11 -10.55 -1.33
N LEU A 88 -5.55 -11.64 -1.94
CA LEU A 88 -4.97 -12.98 -1.78
C LEU A 88 -4.00 -13.36 -2.91
N SER A 89 -3.64 -12.42 -3.80
CA SER A 89 -2.96 -12.74 -5.06
C SER A 89 -1.59 -12.07 -5.25
N TYR A 90 -1.09 -11.28 -4.29
CA TYR A 90 0.18 -10.56 -4.43
C TYR A 90 1.39 -11.47 -4.70
N ASP A 91 1.40 -12.67 -4.10
CA ASP A 91 2.43 -13.70 -4.26
C ASP A 91 2.38 -14.38 -5.64
N LEU A 92 1.21 -14.42 -6.26
CA LEU A 92 1.00 -15.01 -7.59
C LEU A 92 1.30 -14.04 -8.74
N MET A 93 1.41 -12.73 -8.45
CA MET A 93 1.65 -11.71 -9.46
C MET A 93 3.15 -11.45 -9.67
N LYS A 94 3.69 -12.00 -10.77
CA LYS A 94 5.10 -11.79 -11.15
C LYS A 94 5.54 -10.31 -11.15
N PRO A 95 4.78 -9.35 -11.71
CA PRO A 95 5.18 -7.93 -11.68
C PRO A 95 5.35 -7.37 -10.27
N VAL A 96 4.50 -7.80 -9.32
CA VAL A 96 4.61 -7.44 -7.90
C VAL A 96 5.88 -8.03 -7.31
N GLN A 97 6.13 -9.32 -7.54
CA GLN A 97 7.32 -10.01 -7.01
C GLN A 97 8.64 -9.41 -7.55
N ASP A 98 8.72 -9.17 -8.86
CA ASP A 98 9.86 -8.52 -9.49
C ASP A 98 10.10 -7.13 -8.88
N ARG A 99 9.04 -6.33 -8.71
CA ARG A 99 9.12 -4.99 -8.13
C ARG A 99 9.60 -5.00 -6.68
N ILE A 100 9.09 -5.93 -5.86
CA ILE A 100 9.52 -6.10 -4.47
C ILE A 100 11.00 -6.45 -4.43
N PHE A 101 11.44 -7.40 -5.26
CA PHE A 101 12.84 -7.79 -5.37
C PHE A 101 13.72 -6.59 -5.74
N ASP A 102 13.40 -5.89 -6.83
CA ASP A 102 14.16 -4.73 -7.30
C ASP A 102 14.20 -3.59 -6.28
N HIS A 103 13.08 -3.34 -5.60
CA HIS A 103 12.99 -2.31 -4.56
C HIS A 103 13.90 -2.61 -3.38
N VAL A 104 13.94 -3.87 -2.93
CA VAL A 104 14.82 -4.30 -1.82
C VAL A 104 16.28 -4.28 -2.24
N ILE A 105 16.64 -4.92 -3.36
CA ILE A 105 18.04 -5.07 -3.78
C ILE A 105 18.71 -3.73 -4.07
N SER A 106 17.99 -2.77 -4.66
CA SER A 106 18.53 -1.43 -4.94
C SER A 106 18.80 -0.58 -3.69
N ARG A 107 18.49 -1.08 -2.49
CA ARG A 107 18.62 -0.37 -1.20
C ARG A 107 19.47 -1.11 -0.17
N LEU A 108 19.95 -2.32 -0.49
CA LEU A 108 20.94 -3.04 0.32
C LEU A 108 22.32 -2.39 0.17
#